data_AF-A0A8T0QFG7-F1
#
_entry.id   AF-A0A8T0QFG7-F1
#
_cell.length_a   1.000
_cell.length_b   1.000
_cell.length_c   1.000
_cell.angle_alpha   90.00
_cell.angle_beta   90.00
_cell.angle_gamma   90.00
#
_symmetry.space_group_name_H-M   'P 1'
#
loop_
_entity.id
_entity.type
_entity.pdbx_description
1 polymer ?
#
loop_
_entity_poly.entity_id
_entity_poly.type
_entity_poly.pdbx_seq_one_letter_code
_entity_poly.pdbx_strand_id
1 'polypeptide(L)'
;MEGVLQAGDAKDWVYKGEGAANLILSYTGLGKVLRIKKILKDKSQPAPSCMVFSSYEQLLWGHIPELLDSVKQDCLAQAYAVHVMSKHLGANHVDSGVRVGVSRDFLELVEKNVLNSRPAWRVNASSIDNTADAALLIADHSLFSGNPRGSSCIAVEIKAKCGLLPSSEYISKENSIKKQVT
;
A
#
# COMPACT_ATOMS: atom_id res chain seq x y z
N MET A 1 -3.60 13.52 -20.21
CA MET A 1 -2.82 12.33 -20.63
C MET A 1 -2.11 11.86 -19.37
N GLU A 2 -2.59 10.79 -18.74
CA GLU A 2 -1.90 10.23 -17.58
C GLU A 2 -0.58 9.61 -18.06
N GLY A 3 0.54 10.04 -17.48
CA GLY A 3 1.85 9.55 -17.86
C GLY A 3 2.06 8.11 -17.40
N VAL A 4 2.63 7.28 -18.27
CA VAL A 4 3.08 5.92 -17.93
C VAL A 4 4.57 5.98 -17.62
N LEU A 5 4.98 5.57 -16.42
CA LEU A 5 6.39 5.48 -16.03
C LEU A 5 7.08 4.38 -16.84
N GLN A 6 8.17 4.74 -17.50
CA GLN A 6 8.99 3.89 -18.35
C GLN A 6 10.32 3.56 -17.68
N ALA A 7 11.06 2.59 -18.22
CA ALA A 7 12.36 2.16 -17.66
C ALA A 7 13.31 3.34 -17.35
N GLY A 8 13.37 4.34 -18.24
CA GLY A 8 14.21 5.52 -18.05
C GLY A 8 13.91 6.34 -16.79
N ASP A 9 12.68 6.26 -16.27
CA ASP A 9 12.23 6.99 -15.09
C ASP A 9 12.65 6.30 -13.79
N ALA A 10 13.04 5.01 -13.83
CA ALA A 10 13.39 4.23 -12.63
C ALA A 10 14.57 4.81 -11.83
N LYS A 11 15.44 5.60 -12.47
CA LYS A 11 16.58 6.28 -11.84
C LYS A 11 16.15 7.41 -10.89
N ASP A 12 14.94 7.94 -11.07
CA ASP A 12 14.42 9.05 -10.26
C ASP A 12 13.68 8.56 -9.01
N TRP A 13 13.71 7.25 -8.75
CA TRP A 13 13.04 6.61 -7.62
C TRP A 13 14.05 5.86 -6.75
N VAL A 14 14.01 6.13 -5.45
CA VAL A 14 14.92 5.52 -4.47
C VAL A 14 14.13 4.75 -3.42
N TYR A 15 14.70 3.64 -2.93
CA TYR A 15 14.08 2.83 -1.89
C TYR A 15 13.84 3.66 -0.61
N LYS A 16 12.59 3.68 -0.13
CA LYS A 16 12.21 4.35 1.12
C LYS A 16 11.89 3.33 2.22
N GLY A 17 11.22 2.24 1.89
CA GLY A 17 10.83 1.21 2.84
C GLY A 17 9.86 0.19 2.24
N GLU A 18 9.46 -0.81 3.04
CA GLU A 18 8.49 -1.81 2.61
C GLU A 18 7.71 -2.47 3.75
N GLY A 19 6.45 -2.80 3.45
CA GLY A 19 5.63 -3.72 4.24
C GLY A 19 5.65 -5.13 3.66
N ALA A 20 4.72 -5.98 4.07
CA ALA A 20 4.56 -7.30 3.46
C ALA A 20 4.01 -7.19 2.02
N ALA A 21 2.99 -6.35 1.82
CA ALA A 21 2.26 -6.28 0.56
C ALA A 21 2.78 -5.23 -0.45
N ASN A 22 3.58 -4.25 -0.02
CA ASN A 22 3.96 -3.12 -0.87
C ASN A 22 5.41 -2.69 -0.62
N LEU A 23 6.08 -2.24 -1.68
CA LEU A 23 7.34 -1.52 -1.71
C LEU A 23 7.04 -0.02 -1.84
N ILE A 24 7.77 0.84 -1.13
CA ILE A 24 7.64 2.29 -1.20
C ILE A 24 8.94 2.90 -1.73
N LEU A 25 8.83 3.71 -2.77
CA LEU A 25 9.93 4.48 -3.35
C LEU A 25 9.70 5.96 -3.15
N SER A 26 10.72 6.72 -2.74
CA SER A 26 10.69 8.17 -2.78
C SER A 26 11.08 8.67 -4.16
N TYR A 27 10.37 9.68 -4.66
CA TYR A 27 10.81 10.43 -5.83
C TYR A 27 11.99 11.34 -5.43
N THR A 28 13.05 11.36 -6.23
CA THR A 28 14.23 12.23 -5.99
C THR A 28 13.94 13.70 -6.23
N GLY A 29 12.86 14.02 -6.95
CA GLY A 29 12.35 15.37 -7.12
C GLY A 29 11.42 15.81 -5.99
N LEU A 30 10.17 16.16 -6.34
CA LEU A 30 9.21 16.76 -5.40
C LEU A 30 8.47 15.71 -4.57
N GLY A 31 8.40 15.95 -3.25
CA GLY A 31 7.90 15.09 -2.16
C GLY A 31 6.69 14.21 -2.42
N LYS A 32 6.90 13.16 -3.22
CA LYS A 32 5.96 12.12 -3.56
C LYS A 32 6.62 10.77 -3.34
N VAL A 33 5.80 9.77 -3.05
CA VAL A 33 6.22 8.38 -2.97
C VAL A 33 5.39 7.52 -3.92
N LEU A 34 6.02 6.51 -4.49
CA LEU A 34 5.38 5.49 -5.31
C LEU A 34 5.21 4.23 -4.48
N ARG A 35 3.97 3.77 -4.36
CA ARG A 35 3.60 2.52 -3.70
C ARG A 35 3.37 1.44 -4.76
N ILE A 36 4.25 0.45 -4.77
CA ILE A 36 4.25 -0.65 -5.73
C ILE A 36 3.85 -1.95 -5.02
N LYS A 37 2.98 -2.73 -5.66
CA LYS A 37 2.50 -4.01 -5.14
C LYS A 37 3.59 -5.07 -5.19
N LYS A 38 3.58 -5.97 -4.21
CA LYS A 38 4.45 -7.14 -4.15
C LYS A 38 3.64 -8.42 -4.26
N ILE A 39 4.28 -9.45 -4.79
CA ILE A 39 3.78 -10.83 -4.79
C ILE A 39 4.64 -11.68 -3.84
N LEU A 40 4.01 -12.61 -3.14
CA LEU A 40 4.73 -13.59 -2.33
C LEU A 40 5.39 -14.62 -3.24
N LYS A 41 6.61 -15.05 -2.90
CA LYS A 41 7.32 -16.08 -3.66
C LYS A 41 6.83 -17.50 -3.34
N ASP A 42 6.20 -17.68 -2.18
CA ASP A 42 5.59 -18.94 -1.80
C ASP A 42 4.32 -19.18 -2.64
N LYS A 43 4.39 -20.19 -3.51
CA LYS A 43 3.37 -20.55 -4.50
C LYS A 43 2.12 -21.19 -3.88
N SER A 44 2.10 -21.45 -2.58
CA SER A 44 0.94 -22.00 -1.87
C SER A 44 -0.23 -21.03 -1.75
N GLN A 45 0.00 -19.74 -2.00
CA GLN A 45 -1.03 -18.70 -2.02
C GLN A 45 -1.12 -18.13 -3.45
N PRO A 46 -2.34 -17.99 -4.01
CA PRO A 46 -2.50 -17.37 -5.31
C PRO A 46 -1.83 -16.00 -5.31
N ALA A 47 -1.08 -15.71 -6.37
CA ALA A 47 -0.48 -14.39 -6.56
C ALA A 47 -1.59 -13.34 -6.44
N PRO A 48 -1.38 -12.24 -5.71
CA PRO A 48 -2.41 -11.22 -5.52
C PRO A 48 -2.74 -10.45 -6.82
N SER A 49 -2.21 -10.86 -7.98
CA SER A 49 -2.35 -10.24 -9.29
C SER A 49 -3.71 -10.56 -9.94
N CYS A 50 -4.76 -10.16 -9.21
CA CYS A 50 -6.06 -9.66 -9.62
C CYS A 50 -6.93 -9.88 -8.38
N MET A 51 -7.08 -8.87 -7.53
CA MET A 51 -8.02 -8.96 -6.40
C MET A 51 -9.44 -8.90 -6.96
N VAL A 52 -9.87 -9.97 -7.61
CA VAL A 52 -11.27 -10.18 -7.93
C VAL A 52 -11.95 -10.51 -6.62
N PHE A 53 -12.86 -9.63 -6.18
CA PHE A 53 -13.75 -9.99 -5.08
C PHE A 53 -14.38 -11.35 -5.36
N SER A 54 -14.24 -12.27 -4.41
CA SER A 54 -15.02 -13.50 -4.36
C SER A 54 -16.52 -13.19 -4.38
N SER A 55 -17.36 -14.18 -4.69
CA SER A 55 -18.81 -14.01 -4.63
C SER A 55 -19.30 -13.49 -3.27
N TYR A 56 -18.65 -13.90 -2.18
CA TYR A 56 -18.95 -13.42 -0.83
C TYR A 56 -18.52 -11.97 -0.60
N GLU A 57 -17.35 -11.56 -1.10
CA GLU A 57 -16.90 -10.17 -1.01
C GLU A 57 -17.77 -9.24 -1.86
N GLN A 58 -18.23 -9.71 -3.03
CA GLN A 58 -19.20 -8.97 -3.85
C GLN A 58 -20.52 -8.78 -3.11
N LEU A 59 -21.01 -9.80 -2.39
CA LEU A 59 -22.21 -9.67 -1.57
C LEU A 59 -22.00 -8.70 -0.40
N LEU A 60 -20.85 -8.79 0.29
CA LEU A 60 -20.52 -7.94 1.43
C LEU A 60 -20.39 -6.46 1.03
N TRP A 61 -19.68 -6.18 -0.06
CA TRP A 61 -19.36 -4.83 -0.51
C TRP A 61 -20.29 -4.30 -1.59
N GLY A 62 -21.27 -5.08 -2.04
CA GLY A 62 -22.11 -4.74 -3.20
C GLY A 62 -23.00 -3.51 -3.02
N HIS A 63 -23.15 -3.02 -1.78
CA HIS A 63 -23.82 -1.76 -1.48
C HIS A 63 -22.94 -0.52 -1.78
N ILE A 64 -21.66 -0.70 -2.17
CA ILE A 64 -20.74 0.35 -2.60
C ILE A 64 -20.28 0.02 -4.04
N PRO A 65 -21.03 0.44 -5.07
CA PRO A 65 -20.75 0.09 -6.46
C PRO A 65 -19.33 0.47 -6.92
N GLU A 66 -18.79 1.58 -6.40
CA GLU A 66 -17.45 2.06 -6.75
C GLU A 66 -16.35 1.05 -6.35
N LEU A 67 -16.55 0.26 -5.30
CA LEU A 67 -15.62 -0.82 -4.94
C LEU A 67 -15.69 -1.96 -5.95
N LEU A 68 -16.89 -2.35 -6.40
CA LEU A 68 -17.03 -3.42 -7.39
C LEU A 68 -16.42 -3.03 -8.74
N ASP A 69 -16.62 -1.78 -9.17
CA ASP A 69 -16.06 -1.27 -10.42
C ASP A 69 -14.53 -1.16 -10.35
N SER A 70 -13.99 -0.80 -9.18
CA SER A 70 -12.54 -0.66 -8.96
C SER A 70 -11.76 -1.96 -9.07
N VAL A 71 -12.41 -3.11 -8.83
CA VAL A 71 -11.80 -4.44 -9.00
C VAL A 71 -11.35 -4.66 -10.44
N LYS A 72 -12.17 -4.23 -11.41
CA LYS A 72 -11.86 -4.38 -12.85
C LYS A 72 -10.70 -3.49 -13.30
N GLN A 73 -10.39 -2.46 -12.52
CA GLN A 73 -9.40 -1.42 -12.83
C GLN A 73 -8.11 -1.56 -11.97
N ASP A 74 -8.00 -2.65 -11.19
CA ASP A 74 -6.95 -2.89 -10.17
C ASP A 74 -6.71 -1.68 -9.25
N CYS A 75 -7.77 -0.91 -8.95
CA CYS A 75 -7.71 0.30 -8.12
C CYS A 75 -8.47 0.13 -6.79
N LEU A 76 -8.76 -1.11 -6.40
CA LEU A 76 -9.54 -1.43 -5.20
C LEU A 76 -8.99 -0.80 -3.92
N ALA A 77 -7.67 -0.79 -3.72
CA ALA A 77 -7.07 -0.19 -2.54
C ALA A 77 -7.32 1.33 -2.45
N GLN A 78 -7.29 2.02 -3.59
CA GLN A 78 -7.60 3.44 -3.68
C GLN A 78 -9.09 3.68 -3.42
N ALA A 79 -9.97 2.93 -4.09
CA ALA A 79 -11.41 3.04 -3.91
C ALA A 79 -11.83 2.75 -2.46
N TYR A 80 -11.23 1.75 -1.80
CA TYR A 80 -11.46 1.48 -0.39
C TYR A 80 -11.02 2.64 0.52
N ALA A 81 -9.87 3.26 0.24
CA ALA A 81 -9.43 4.44 0.98
C ALA A 81 -10.41 5.61 0.83
N VAL A 82 -10.92 5.87 -0.38
CA VAL A 82 -11.87 6.96 -0.66
C VAL A 82 -13.26 6.67 -0.10
N HIS A 83 -13.87 5.56 -0.48
CA HIS A 83 -15.30 5.32 -0.28
C HIS A 83 -15.62 4.70 1.09
N VAL A 84 -14.64 4.11 1.77
CA VAL A 84 -14.80 3.52 3.10
C VAL A 84 -13.98 4.27 4.15
N MET A 85 -12.65 4.29 4.02
CA MET A 85 -11.79 4.78 5.11
C MET A 85 -11.93 6.27 5.36
N SER A 86 -11.98 7.09 4.31
CA SER A 86 -12.09 8.55 4.43
C SER A 86 -13.39 8.99 5.11
N LYS A 87 -14.48 8.22 4.95
CA LYS A 87 -15.76 8.51 5.63
C LYS A 87 -15.69 8.27 7.14
N HIS A 88 -14.86 7.34 7.59
CA HIS A 88 -14.75 6.96 9.00
C HIS A 88 -13.60 7.69 9.73
N LEU A 89 -12.51 7.99 9.04
CA LEU A 89 -11.31 8.63 9.60
C LEU A 89 -11.19 10.13 9.29
N GLY A 90 -12.05 10.65 8.40
CA GLY A 90 -12.00 12.01 7.90
C GLY A 90 -11.07 12.17 6.69
N ALA A 91 -11.59 12.78 5.62
CA ALA A 91 -10.87 12.94 4.35
C ALA A 91 -9.57 13.77 4.45
N ASN A 92 -9.44 14.63 5.46
CA ASN A 92 -8.22 15.41 5.69
C ASN A 92 -7.04 14.58 6.22
N HIS A 93 -7.29 13.34 6.67
CA HIS A 93 -6.29 12.47 7.29
C HIS A 93 -6.07 11.17 6.51
N VAL A 94 -6.69 11.03 5.33
CA VAL A 94 -6.56 9.87 4.46
C VAL A 94 -6.17 10.35 3.06
N ASP A 95 -4.90 10.17 2.69
CA ASP A 95 -4.46 10.32 1.30
C ASP A 95 -4.74 9.03 0.54
N SER A 96 -5.71 9.06 -0.37
CA SER A 96 -6.04 7.93 -1.23
C SER A 96 -5.01 7.72 -2.35
N GLY A 97 -4.14 8.70 -2.61
CA GLY A 97 -3.21 8.70 -3.72
C GLY A 97 -3.89 8.83 -5.09
N VAL A 98 -3.05 8.83 -6.12
CA VAL A 98 -3.43 8.88 -7.54
C VAL A 98 -2.83 7.69 -8.26
N ARG A 99 -3.62 6.98 -9.06
CA ARG A 99 -3.15 5.88 -9.89
C ARG A 99 -2.24 6.43 -10.99
N VAL A 100 -1.08 5.81 -11.18
CA VAL A 100 -0.16 6.14 -12.27
C VAL A 100 0.18 4.88 -13.04
N GLY A 101 0.18 4.96 -14.37
CA GLY A 101 0.57 3.83 -15.21
C GLY A 101 2.05 3.51 -15.03
N VAL A 102 2.40 2.23 -15.05
CA VAL A 102 3.78 1.76 -15.01
C VAL A 102 4.00 0.70 -16.08
N SER A 103 5.15 0.75 -16.75
CA SER A 103 5.54 -0.32 -17.66
C SER A 103 6.19 -1.48 -16.91
N ARG A 104 6.13 -2.68 -17.50
CA ARG A 104 6.83 -3.84 -16.99
C ARG A 104 8.35 -3.59 -16.86
N ASP A 105 8.95 -2.96 -17.86
CA ASP A 105 10.39 -2.66 -17.88
C ASP A 105 10.78 -1.70 -16.73
N PHE A 106 9.91 -0.74 -16.40
CA PHE A 106 10.08 0.11 -15.22
C PHE A 106 10.12 -0.73 -13.94
N LEU A 107 9.14 -1.61 -13.75
CA LEU A 107 9.03 -2.44 -12.54
C LEU A 107 10.22 -3.40 -12.39
N GLU A 108 10.65 -4.06 -13.48
CA GLU A 108 11.80 -4.96 -13.47
C GLU A 108 13.11 -4.21 -13.17
N LEU A 109 13.27 -2.99 -13.69
CA LEU A 109 14.45 -2.18 -13.41
C LEU A 109 14.47 -1.66 -11.98
N VAL A 110 13.31 -1.20 -11.47
CA VAL A 110 13.15 -0.85 -10.05
C VAL A 110 13.53 -2.01 -9.15
N GLU A 111 13.04 -3.23 -9.42
CA GLU A 111 13.33 -4.41 -8.61
C GLU A 111 14.84 -4.67 -8.49
N LYS A 112 15.58 -4.51 -9.60
CA LYS A 112 17.05 -4.61 -9.62
C LYS A 112 17.70 -3.50 -8.80
N ASN A 113 17.26 -2.25 -9.01
CA ASN A 113 17.85 -1.07 -8.36
C ASN A 113 17.74 -1.12 -6.83
N VAL A 114 16.62 -1.63 -6.30
CA VAL A 114 16.38 -1.65 -4.84
C VAL A 114 16.94 -2.89 -4.14
N LEU A 115 17.43 -3.89 -4.88
CA LEU A 115 17.78 -5.21 -4.33
C LEU A 115 18.71 -5.13 -3.11
N ASN A 116 19.75 -4.29 -3.20
CA ASN A 116 20.75 -4.12 -2.14
C ASN A 116 20.27 -3.24 -0.97
N SER A 117 19.18 -2.48 -1.15
CA SER A 117 18.58 -1.63 -0.11
C SER A 117 17.53 -2.39 0.72
N ARG A 118 17.02 -3.50 0.20
CA ARG A 118 15.97 -4.30 0.84
C ARG A 118 16.58 -5.27 1.86
N PRO A 119 15.93 -5.47 3.03
CA PRO A 119 16.34 -6.51 3.97
C PRO A 119 16.30 -7.90 3.31
N ALA A 120 17.31 -8.73 3.54
CA ALA A 120 17.43 -10.05 2.89
C ALA A 120 16.19 -10.94 3.05
N TRP A 121 15.59 -10.97 4.25
CA TRP A 121 14.38 -11.74 4.52
C TRP A 121 13.15 -11.24 3.75
N ARG A 122 13.09 -9.93 3.44
CA ARG A 122 12.03 -9.35 2.59
C ARG A 122 12.20 -9.74 1.12
N VAL A 123 13.45 -9.74 0.64
CA VAL A 123 13.80 -10.21 -0.72
C VAL A 123 13.46 -11.68 -0.89
N ASN A 124 13.69 -12.50 0.12
CA ASN A 124 13.36 -13.93 0.09
C ASN A 124 11.85 -14.19 0.15
N ALA A 125 11.09 -13.38 0.88
CA ALA A 125 9.65 -13.58 1.04
C ALA A 125 8.81 -13.10 -0.17
N SER A 126 9.26 -12.06 -0.89
CA SER A 126 8.43 -11.38 -1.90
C SER A 126 9.23 -10.65 -2.98
N SER A 127 8.65 -10.56 -4.18
CA SER A 127 9.13 -9.77 -5.32
C SER A 127 8.13 -8.67 -5.68
N ILE A 128 8.55 -7.71 -6.51
CA ILE A 128 7.62 -6.75 -7.12
C ILE A 128 6.66 -7.52 -8.04
N ASP A 129 5.39 -7.10 -8.09
CA ASP A 129 4.43 -7.59 -9.07
C ASP A 129 4.74 -6.97 -10.44
N ASN A 130 5.56 -7.65 -11.26
CA ASN A 130 5.91 -7.15 -12.60
C ASN A 130 4.78 -7.29 -13.64
N THR A 131 3.62 -7.82 -13.24
CA THR A 131 2.42 -7.91 -14.08
C THR A 131 1.46 -6.73 -13.86
N ALA A 132 1.69 -5.92 -12.82
CA ALA A 132 0.92 -4.72 -12.56
C ALA A 132 1.13 -3.67 -13.65
N ASP A 133 0.04 -3.03 -14.09
CA ASP A 133 0.04 -1.95 -15.08
C ASP A 133 -0.04 -0.55 -14.43
N ALA A 134 -0.20 -0.50 -13.11
CA ALA A 134 -0.23 0.73 -12.34
C ALA A 134 0.38 0.60 -10.95
N ALA A 135 0.73 1.76 -10.41
CA ALA A 135 1.14 1.96 -9.02
C ALA A 135 0.36 3.14 -8.43
N LEU A 136 0.49 3.34 -7.11
CA LEU A 136 -0.19 4.43 -6.42
C LEU A 136 0.82 5.52 -6.03
N LEU A 137 0.63 6.74 -6.56
CA LEU A 137 1.41 7.91 -6.23
C LEU A 137 0.76 8.66 -5.06
N ILE A 138 1.51 8.85 -3.98
CA ILE A 138 1.02 9.43 -2.72
C ILE A 138 1.91 10.61 -2.34
N ALA A 139 1.40 11.58 -1.56
CA ALA A 139 2.27 12.58 -0.95
C ALA A 139 3.32 11.91 -0.03
N ASP A 140 4.56 12.41 -0.04
CA ASP A 140 5.54 11.96 0.95
C ASP A 140 5.24 12.60 2.30
N HIS A 141 4.49 11.90 3.15
CA HIS A 141 4.14 12.39 4.48
C HIS A 141 5.33 12.51 5.45
N SER A 142 6.56 12.13 5.04
CA SER A 142 7.75 12.51 5.80
C SER A 142 8.23 13.94 5.52
N LEU A 143 7.56 14.68 4.62
CA LEU A 143 7.90 16.03 4.21
C LEU A 143 6.69 16.96 4.40
N PHE A 144 6.89 18.10 5.06
CA PHE A 144 5.88 19.16 5.15
C PHE A 144 6.02 20.16 3.99
N SER A 145 4.91 20.46 3.32
CA SER A 145 4.86 21.48 2.27
C SER A 145 5.04 22.89 2.86
N GLY A 146 5.80 23.75 2.19
CA GLY A 146 5.95 25.16 2.57
C GLY A 146 7.14 25.48 3.48
N ASN A 147 8.01 24.50 3.75
CA ASN A 147 9.22 24.72 4.52
C ASN A 147 10.21 25.63 3.76
N PRO A 148 10.75 26.71 4.39
CA PRO A 148 11.81 27.50 3.81
C PRO A 148 12.99 26.61 3.43
N ARG A 149 13.68 26.92 2.32
CA ARG A 149 14.92 26.20 1.96
C ARG A 149 15.86 26.19 3.16
N GLY A 150 16.21 25.00 3.65
CA GLY A 150 17.15 24.81 4.76
C GLY A 150 16.52 24.44 6.11
N SER A 151 15.19 24.36 6.26
CA SER A 151 14.60 23.84 7.50
C SER A 151 14.54 22.31 7.51
N SER A 152 15.03 21.68 8.58
CA SER A 152 14.92 20.24 8.79
C SER A 152 13.47 19.81 9.02
N CYS A 153 13.09 18.66 8.45
CA CYS A 153 11.79 18.04 8.67
C CYS A 153 11.96 16.78 9.52
N ILE A 154 11.15 16.63 10.56
CA ILE A 154 11.09 15.40 11.37
C ILE A 154 9.66 14.86 11.25
N ALA A 155 9.55 13.61 10.83
CA ALA A 155 8.30 12.88 10.77
C ALA A 155 8.44 11.56 11.53
N VAL A 156 7.35 11.13 12.17
CA VAL A 156 7.30 9.93 13.00
C VAL A 156 6.20 9.02 12.48
N GLU A 157 6.56 7.77 12.16
CA GLU A 157 5.60 6.73 11.81
C GLU A 157 5.24 5.92 13.07
N ILE A 158 3.94 5.80 13.38
CA ILE A 158 3.44 4.97 14.48
C ILE A 158 2.45 3.96 13.93
N LYS A 159 2.79 2.67 14.03
CA LYS A 159 1.86 1.56 13.74
C LYS A 159 1.14 1.13 15.02
N ALA A 160 0.14 1.91 15.41
CA ALA A 160 -0.72 1.58 16.54
C ALA A 160 -1.38 0.21 16.32
N LYS A 161 -1.46 -0.60 17.38
CA LYS A 161 -2.16 -1.89 17.39
C LYS A 161 -3.60 -1.68 17.90
N CYS A 162 -4.34 -2.76 18.11
CA CYS A 162 -5.63 -2.67 18.77
C CYS A 162 -5.44 -2.11 20.18
N GLY A 163 -6.08 -0.98 20.49
CA GLY A 163 -6.03 -0.32 21.80
C GLY A 163 -7.13 -0.75 22.75
N LEU A 164 -7.88 -1.82 22.42
CA LEU A 164 -9.07 -2.24 23.16
C LEU A 164 -8.99 -3.74 23.47
N LEU A 165 -9.54 -4.11 24.63
CA LEU A 165 -9.81 -5.51 24.97
C LEU A 165 -11.19 -5.92 24.44
N PRO A 166 -11.33 -7.14 23.91
CA PRO A 166 -12.63 -7.65 23.51
C PRO A 166 -13.50 -7.98 24.73
N SER A 167 -14.79 -7.67 24.65
CA SER A 167 -15.79 -8.04 25.67
C SER A 167 -16.72 -9.20 25.24
N SER A 168 -16.60 -9.66 23.99
CA SER A 168 -17.50 -10.61 23.33
C SER A 168 -17.91 -11.82 24.19
N GLU A 169 -19.22 -12.09 24.25
CA GLU A 169 -19.79 -13.27 24.92
C GLU A 169 -19.38 -14.59 24.26
N TYR A 170 -18.96 -14.56 23.00
CA TYR A 170 -18.49 -15.73 22.26
C TYR A 170 -17.05 -16.16 22.61
N ILE A 171 -16.36 -15.44 23.51
CA ILE A 171 -15.07 -15.87 24.04
C ILE A 171 -15.32 -16.89 25.15
N SER A 172 -14.88 -18.13 24.91
CA SER A 172 -15.00 -19.23 25.88
C SER A 172 -14.26 -18.95 27.19
N LYS A 173 -14.66 -19.62 28.27
CA LYS A 173 -14.01 -19.50 29.59
C LYS A 173 -12.51 -19.84 29.53
N GLU A 174 -12.14 -20.85 28.74
CA GLU A 174 -10.74 -21.26 28.50
C GLU A 174 -9.90 -20.13 27.89
N ASN A 175 -10.52 -19.23 27.13
CA ASN A 175 -9.87 -18.11 26.48
C ASN A 175 -10.13 -16.76 27.20
N SER A 176 -10.57 -16.79 28.46
CA SER A 176 -10.90 -15.60 29.25
C SER A 176 -9.74 -14.61 29.39
N ILE A 177 -8.49 -15.09 29.30
CA ILE A 177 -7.29 -14.25 29.30
C ILE A 177 -7.32 -13.16 28.21
N LYS A 178 -8.05 -13.36 27.11
CA LYS A 178 -8.20 -12.37 26.03
C LYS A 178 -8.96 -11.11 26.47
N LYS A 179 -9.72 -11.15 27.57
CA LYS A 179 -10.57 -10.04 28.04
C LYS A 179 -9.91 -9.15 29.08
N GLN A 180 -8.69 -9.47 29.52
CA GLN A 180 -8.06 -8.84 30.67
C GLN A 180 -6.58 -8.52 30.38
N VAL A 181 -6.07 -7.49 31.06
CA VAL A 181 -4.64 -7.15 31.10
C VAL A 181 -4.11 -7.68 32.43
N THR A 182 -3.18 -8.62 32.37
CA THR A 182 -2.37 -9.07 33.53
C THR A 182 -1.21 -8.13 33.78
#